data_AF-A0A9P1D9P8-F1
#
_entry.id   AF-A0A9P1D9P8-F1
#
_cell.length_a   1.000
_cell.length_b   1.000
_cell.length_c   1.000
_cell.angle_alpha   90.00
_cell.angle_beta   90.00
_cell.angle_gamma   90.00
#
_symmetry.space_group_name_H-M   'P 1'
#
loop_
_entity.id
_entity.type
_entity.pdbx_description
1 polymer ?
#
loop_
_entity_poly.entity_id
_entity_poly.type
_entity_poly.pdbx_seq_one_letter_code
_entity_poly.pdbx_strand_id
1 'polypeptide(L)'
;MADLDAKATTLVLRSTSKLTYDGVLLMLSKICQGPFYNYVYLPWPKLAVVNFTSPEVCRAACRIMTILSKMETSGIRYVKQAAIQGLAENLSIFLAKSGYQSMMDPGAPRVFTKNGTPLPLSLAANIYSQAVPVQLQLEPYVSNASERYGTLLSSRVARGVFFL
;
A
#
# COMPACT_ATOMS: atom_id res chain seq x y z
N MET A 1 14.88 14.30 -11.77
CA MET A 1 13.98 13.11 -11.66
C MET A 1 13.92 12.75 -10.20
N ALA A 2 12.77 12.38 -9.64
CA ALA A 2 12.76 11.86 -8.27
C ALA A 2 13.51 10.52 -8.30
N ASP A 3 14.71 10.49 -7.75
CA ASP A 3 15.47 9.25 -7.64
C ASP A 3 14.72 8.32 -6.68
N LEU A 4 14.41 7.12 -7.18
CA LEU A 4 13.90 6.05 -6.33
C LEU A 4 14.96 5.67 -5.31
N ASP A 5 14.53 5.25 -4.12
CA ASP A 5 15.42 4.61 -3.16
C ASP A 5 16.17 3.44 -3.84
N ALA A 6 17.44 3.25 -3.49
CA ALA A 6 18.27 2.20 -4.07
C ALA A 6 17.66 0.80 -3.94
N LYS A 7 16.86 0.56 -2.89
CA LYS A 7 16.21 -0.71 -2.57
C LYS A 7 14.73 -0.76 -2.97
N ALA A 8 14.20 0.27 -3.63
CA ALA A 8 12.79 0.32 -3.98
C ALA A 8 12.41 -0.77 -4.99
N THR A 9 11.40 -1.57 -4.65
CA THR A 9 10.85 -2.65 -5.48
C THR A 9 9.38 -2.43 -5.84
N THR A 10 8.68 -1.51 -5.18
CA THR A 10 7.25 -1.28 -5.38
C THR A 10 6.96 0.14 -5.89
N LEU A 11 6.15 0.22 -6.93
CA LEU A 11 5.66 1.47 -7.50
C LEU A 11 4.15 1.61 -7.31
N VAL A 12 3.73 2.87 -7.18
CA VAL A 12 2.34 3.30 -7.29
C VAL A 12 2.16 4.02 -8.62
N LEU A 13 1.23 3.51 -9.41
CA LEU A 13 0.80 4.06 -10.69
C LEU A 13 -0.58 4.67 -10.53
N ARG A 14 -0.74 5.95 -10.87
CA ARG A 14 -2.06 6.58 -10.96
C ARG A 14 -2.38 6.91 -12.41
N SER A 15 -3.58 6.53 -12.84
CA SER A 15 -4.07 6.75 -14.20
C SER A 15 -5.13 7.87 -14.23
N THR A 16 -5.33 8.46 -15.42
CA THR A 16 -6.44 9.38 -15.70
C THR A 16 -7.74 8.63 -16.01
N SER A 17 -7.64 7.39 -16.50
CA SER A 17 -8.74 6.48 -16.84
C SER A 17 -8.86 5.30 -15.86
N LYS A 18 -9.91 4.49 -16.01
CA LYS A 18 -10.11 3.29 -15.20
C LYS A 18 -9.11 2.21 -15.61
N LEU A 19 -8.40 1.67 -14.65
CA LEU A 19 -7.48 0.56 -14.79
C LEU A 19 -8.23 -0.77 -14.63
N THR A 20 -7.81 -1.74 -15.42
CA THR A 20 -8.19 -3.15 -15.28
C THR A 20 -6.92 -3.97 -15.07
N TYR A 21 -7.03 -5.13 -14.42
CA TYR A 21 -5.87 -6.01 -14.26
C TYR A 21 -5.25 -6.35 -15.61
N ASP A 22 -6.05 -6.75 -16.59
CA ASP A 22 -5.52 -7.17 -17.90
C ASP A 22 -4.86 -6.01 -18.63
N GLY A 23 -5.40 -4.79 -18.50
CA GLY A 23 -4.77 -3.58 -19.04
C GLY A 23 -3.41 -3.28 -18.38
N VAL A 24 -3.32 -3.38 -17.05
CA VAL A 24 -2.06 -3.18 -16.33
C VAL A 24 -1.04 -4.27 -16.67
N LEU A 25 -1.46 -5.54 -16.71
CA LEU A 25 -0.58 -6.67 -17.04
C LEU A 25 -0.05 -6.56 -18.48
N LEU A 26 -0.89 -6.15 -19.43
CA LEU A 26 -0.47 -5.88 -20.81
C LEU A 26 0.50 -4.70 -20.91
N MET A 27 0.28 -3.65 -20.13
CA MET A 27 1.22 -2.53 -20.06
C MET A 27 2.57 -2.99 -19.48
N LEU A 28 2.55 -3.77 -18.39
CA LEU A 28 3.76 -4.28 -17.75
C LEU A 28 4.54 -5.24 -18.66
N SER A 29 3.86 -6.10 -19.42
CA SER A 29 4.53 -7.02 -20.36
C SER A 29 5.26 -6.26 -21.47
N LYS A 30 4.69 -5.15 -21.96
CA LYS A 30 5.34 -4.28 -22.95
C LYS A 30 6.55 -3.53 -22.37
N ILE A 31 6.45 -3.06 -21.12
CA ILE A 31 7.51 -2.27 -20.49
C ILE A 31 8.69 -3.15 -20.06
N CYS A 32 8.40 -4.30 -19.47
CA CYS A 32 9.43 -5.13 -18.86
C CYS A 32 9.94 -6.23 -19.81
N GLN A 33 9.29 -6.45 -20.95
CA GLN A 33 9.60 -7.54 -21.89
C GLN A 33 9.61 -8.93 -21.22
N GLY A 34 8.77 -9.13 -20.21
CA GLY A 34 8.72 -10.37 -19.44
C GLY A 34 8.09 -10.16 -18.05
N PRO A 35 7.89 -11.24 -17.28
CA PRO A 35 7.23 -11.17 -15.99
C PRO A 35 8.20 -10.82 -14.85
N PHE A 36 8.76 -9.61 -14.92
CA PHE A 36 9.66 -9.11 -13.88
C PHE A 36 8.92 -8.42 -12.71
N TYR A 37 7.67 -8.83 -12.49
CA TYR A 37 6.81 -8.38 -11.42
C TYR A 37 6.15 -9.58 -10.74
N ASN A 38 5.87 -9.45 -9.45
CA ASN A 38 5.33 -10.54 -8.63
C ASN A 38 4.09 -10.14 -7.82
N TYR A 39 3.68 -8.88 -7.86
CA TYR A 39 2.47 -8.40 -7.20
C TYR A 39 1.83 -7.28 -8.04
N VAL A 40 0.53 -7.39 -8.28
CA VAL A 40 -0.28 -6.31 -8.85
C VAL A 40 -1.56 -6.19 -8.04
N TYR A 41 -1.88 -4.98 -7.60
CA TYR A 41 -3.10 -4.71 -6.85
C TYR A 41 -3.77 -3.42 -7.33
N LEU A 42 -5.09 -3.46 -7.49
CA LEU A 42 -5.92 -2.32 -7.89
C LEU A 42 -6.86 -1.93 -6.75
N PRO A 43 -6.36 -1.26 -5.70
CA PRO A 43 -7.19 -0.85 -4.57
C PRO A 43 -8.29 0.14 -4.96
N TRP A 44 -8.08 0.91 -6.05
CA TRP A 44 -9.02 1.89 -6.55
C TRP A 44 -9.06 1.84 -8.08
N PRO A 45 -10.18 2.25 -8.72
CA PRO A 45 -10.33 2.18 -10.18
C PRO A 45 -9.24 2.88 -10.99
N LYS A 46 -8.49 3.84 -10.43
CA LYS A 46 -7.44 4.58 -11.13
C LYS A 46 -6.07 4.46 -10.47
N LEU A 47 -5.89 3.50 -9.55
CA LEU A 47 -4.66 3.31 -8.79
C LEU A 47 -4.21 1.85 -8.89
N ALA A 48 -2.96 1.65 -9.28
CA ALA A 48 -2.32 0.34 -9.24
C ALA A 48 -1.08 0.39 -8.35
N VAL A 49 -0.87 -0.68 -7.59
CA VAL A 49 0.36 -0.96 -6.85
C VAL A 49 1.02 -2.15 -7.52
N VAL A 50 2.29 -2.01 -7.89
CA VAL A 50 3.04 -3.05 -8.60
C VAL A 50 4.36 -3.29 -7.87
N ASN A 51 4.61 -4.53 -7.47
CA ASN A 51 5.92 -4.95 -6.96
C ASN A 51 6.70 -5.69 -8.04
N PHE A 52 7.95 -5.27 -8.22
CA PHE A 52 8.91 -5.84 -9.14
C PHE A 52 9.80 -6.86 -8.42
N THR A 53 10.35 -7.81 -9.17
CA THR A 53 11.19 -8.88 -8.61
C THR A 53 12.56 -8.39 -8.14
N SER A 54 13.02 -7.24 -8.64
CA SER A 54 14.27 -6.61 -8.21
C SER A 54 14.22 -5.07 -8.30
N PRO A 55 15.06 -4.35 -7.53
CA PRO A 55 15.14 -2.89 -7.59
C PRO A 55 15.58 -2.35 -8.96
N GLU A 56 16.41 -3.09 -9.70
CA GLU A 56 16.90 -2.69 -11.02
C GLU A 56 15.75 -2.63 -12.03
N VAL A 57 14.90 -3.67 -12.03
CA VAL A 57 13.69 -3.72 -12.86
C VAL A 57 12.72 -2.62 -12.45
N CYS A 58 12.49 -2.45 -11.14
CA CYS A 58 11.64 -1.38 -10.62
C CYS A 58 12.08 0.01 -11.13
N ARG A 59 13.39 0.28 -11.09
CA ARG A 59 13.96 1.53 -11.56
C ARG A 59 13.82 1.70 -13.08
N ALA A 60 14.08 0.66 -13.86
CA ALA A 60 13.90 0.68 -15.30
C ALA A 60 12.42 0.95 -15.68
N ALA A 61 11.50 0.20 -15.06
CA ALA A 61 10.07 0.36 -15.28
C ALA A 61 9.59 1.77 -14.89
N CYS A 62 10.03 2.30 -13.76
CA CYS A 62 9.70 3.66 -13.32
C CYS A 62 10.15 4.72 -14.34
N ARG A 63 11.37 4.59 -14.88
CA ARG A 63 11.88 5.51 -15.91
C ARG A 63 11.01 5.48 -17.16
N ILE A 64 10.71 4.29 -17.67
CA ILE A 64 9.86 4.13 -18.86
C ILE A 64 8.46 4.69 -18.61
N MET A 65 7.82 4.33 -17.50
CA MET A 65 6.47 4.82 -17.18
C MET A 65 6.43 6.33 -16.93
N THR A 66 7.49 6.92 -16.38
CA THR A 66 7.61 8.37 -16.20
C THR A 66 7.75 9.11 -17.53
N ILE A 67 8.40 8.48 -18.53
CA ILE A 67 8.42 9.01 -19.90
C ILE A 67 7.03 8.92 -20.50
N LEU A 68 6.37 7.76 -20.37
CA LEU A 68 5.00 7.56 -20.86
C LEU A 68 4.02 8.55 -20.21
N SER A 69 4.13 8.85 -18.92
CA SER A 69 3.22 9.78 -18.24
C SER A 69 3.31 11.22 -18.75
N LYS A 70 4.37 11.57 -19.50
CA LYS A 70 4.49 12.86 -20.17
C LYS A 70 3.88 12.86 -21.56
N MET A 71 3.54 11.69 -22.11
CA MET A 71 2.83 11.56 -23.37
C MET A 71 1.33 11.67 -23.11
N GLU A 72 0.68 12.59 -23.79
CA GLU A 72 -0.73 12.96 -23.58
C GLU A 72 -1.70 11.78 -23.78
N THR A 73 -1.34 10.82 -24.62
CA THR A 73 -2.14 9.64 -24.96
C THR A 73 -1.93 8.44 -24.03
N SER A 74 -0.97 8.49 -23.09
CA SER A 74 -0.62 7.33 -22.27
C SER A 74 -1.68 6.93 -21.24
N GLY A 75 -2.52 7.88 -20.83
CA GLY A 75 -3.46 7.70 -19.72
C GLY A 75 -2.79 7.56 -18.35
N ILE A 76 -1.48 7.75 -18.23
CA ILE A 76 -0.74 7.70 -16.94
C ILE A 76 -0.63 9.12 -16.38
N ARG A 77 -1.21 9.35 -15.20
CA ARG A 77 -1.11 10.65 -14.51
C ARG A 77 0.23 10.82 -13.82
N TYR A 78 0.68 9.81 -13.07
CA TYR A 78 2.01 9.78 -12.46
C TYR A 78 2.42 8.37 -12.06
N VAL A 79 3.74 8.20 -11.89
CA VAL A 79 4.35 7.03 -11.24
C VAL A 79 5.26 7.51 -10.12
N LYS A 80 5.17 6.85 -8.96
CA LYS A 80 6.01 7.15 -7.79
C LYS A 80 6.37 5.87 -7.06
N GLN A 81 7.41 5.94 -6.22
CA GLN A 81 7.68 4.91 -5.23
C GLN A 81 6.48 4.73 -4.29
N ALA A 82 6.14 3.48 -3.96
CA ALA A 82 5.15 3.19 -2.92
C ALA A 82 5.71 3.46 -1.52
N ALA A 83 4.86 3.81 -0.55
CA ALA A 83 5.28 3.88 0.85
C ALA A 83 5.64 2.49 1.41
N ILE A 84 4.90 1.45 0.98
CA ILE A 84 5.14 0.05 1.35
C ILE A 84 5.95 -0.61 0.23
N GLN A 85 7.10 -1.15 0.57
CA GLN A 85 8.03 -1.79 -0.35
C GLN A 85 8.08 -3.28 -0.11
N GLY A 86 8.17 -4.08 -1.18
CA GLY A 86 8.32 -5.53 -1.10
C GLY A 86 7.01 -6.31 -1.20
N LEU A 87 7.09 -7.54 -1.71
CA LEU A 87 5.93 -8.43 -1.86
C LEU A 87 5.31 -8.80 -0.51
N ALA A 88 6.14 -9.17 0.47
CA ALA A 88 5.70 -9.66 1.77
C ALA A 88 4.89 -8.58 2.50
N GLU A 89 5.42 -7.35 2.56
CA GLU A 89 4.82 -6.22 3.26
C GLU A 89 3.52 -5.77 2.59
N ASN A 90 3.48 -5.69 1.26
CA ASN A 90 2.26 -5.36 0.53
C ASN A 90 1.18 -6.41 0.74
N LEU A 91 1.55 -7.70 0.77
CA LEU A 91 0.63 -8.79 1.03
C LEU A 91 0.09 -8.76 2.47
N SER A 92 0.97 -8.57 3.46
CA SER A 92 0.58 -8.45 4.87
C SER A 92 -0.37 -7.27 5.09
N ILE A 93 -0.14 -6.12 4.43
CA ILE A 93 -1.02 -4.96 4.54
C ILE A 93 -2.39 -5.24 3.91
N PHE A 94 -2.45 -5.90 2.75
CA PHE A 94 -3.73 -6.30 2.15
C PHE A 94 -4.51 -7.21 3.10
N LEU A 95 -3.86 -8.21 3.68
CA LEU A 95 -4.48 -9.16 4.61
C LEU A 95 -4.95 -8.49 5.90
N ALA A 96 -4.13 -7.61 6.48
CA ALA A 96 -4.49 -6.87 7.68
C ALA A 96 -5.69 -5.94 7.45
N LYS A 97 -5.81 -5.33 6.27
CA LYS A 97 -6.88 -4.37 5.95
C LYS A 97 -8.18 -5.02 5.50
N SER A 98 -8.10 -6.10 4.71
CA SER A 98 -9.26 -6.69 4.03
C SER A 98 -9.71 -8.00 4.70
N GLY A 99 -8.83 -8.63 5.49
CA GLY A 99 -9.07 -9.95 6.06
C GLY A 99 -8.88 -11.08 5.05
N TYR A 100 -8.80 -12.32 5.57
CA TYR A 100 -8.59 -13.53 4.76
C TYR A 100 -9.78 -13.84 3.83
N GLN A 101 -10.99 -13.41 4.18
CA GLN A 101 -12.19 -13.66 3.38
C GLN A 101 -12.13 -12.94 2.03
N SER A 102 -11.49 -11.77 1.98
CA SER A 102 -11.29 -10.99 0.75
C SER A 102 -10.29 -11.60 -0.23
N MET A 103 -9.68 -12.75 0.07
CA MET A 103 -8.76 -13.40 -0.87
C MET A 103 -9.44 -13.90 -2.15
N MET A 104 -10.76 -14.15 -2.09
CA MET A 104 -11.55 -14.62 -3.22
C MET A 104 -12.18 -13.48 -4.04
N ASP A 105 -11.99 -12.23 -3.60
CA ASP A 105 -12.57 -11.08 -4.26
C ASP A 105 -11.93 -10.89 -5.64
N PRO A 106 -12.71 -10.60 -6.70
CA PRO A 106 -12.15 -10.26 -8.02
C PRO A 106 -11.21 -9.04 -8.00
N GLY A 107 -11.34 -8.19 -6.98
CA GLY A 107 -10.48 -7.04 -6.71
C GLY A 107 -9.20 -7.37 -5.94
N ALA A 108 -9.07 -8.58 -5.38
CA ALA A 108 -7.92 -9.01 -4.61
C ALA A 108 -6.61 -8.94 -5.44
N PRO A 109 -5.45 -8.73 -4.80
CA PRO A 109 -4.18 -8.66 -5.49
C PRO A 109 -3.86 -9.95 -6.26
N ARG A 110 -3.29 -9.79 -7.45
CA ARG A 110 -2.73 -10.89 -8.23
C ARG A 110 -1.25 -11.04 -7.90
N VAL A 111 -0.87 -12.23 -7.44
CA VAL A 111 0.51 -12.59 -7.12
C VAL A 111 1.06 -13.51 -8.20
N PHE A 112 2.34 -13.39 -8.50
CA PHE A 112 3.02 -14.21 -9.49
C PHE A 112 4.32 -14.77 -8.92
N THR A 113 4.71 -15.95 -9.40
CA THR A 113 6.05 -16.47 -9.17
C THR A 113 7.09 -15.59 -9.88
N LYS A 114 8.38 -15.75 -9.55
CA LYS A 114 9.47 -15.05 -10.25
C LYS A 114 9.49 -15.30 -11.76
N ASN A 115 8.84 -16.38 -12.22
CA ASN A 115 8.75 -16.76 -13.63
C ASN A 115 7.44 -16.27 -14.29
N GLY A 116 6.63 -15.47 -13.59
CA GLY A 116 5.37 -14.92 -14.11
C GLY A 116 4.17 -15.82 -14.04
N THR A 117 4.29 -17.00 -13.45
CA THR A 117 3.15 -17.90 -13.29
C THR A 117 2.23 -17.33 -12.20
N PRO A 118 0.91 -17.21 -12.45
CA PRO A 118 -0.04 -16.81 -11.42
C PRO A 118 0.05 -17.73 -10.20
N LEU A 119 0.12 -17.14 -9.02
CA LEU A 119 0.17 -17.84 -7.74
C LEU A 119 -1.13 -17.56 -6.97
N PRO A 120 -1.87 -18.59 -6.52
CA PRO A 120 -3.06 -18.38 -5.70
C PRO A 120 -2.73 -17.56 -4.45
N LEU A 121 -3.60 -16.61 -4.11
CA LEU A 121 -3.33 -15.65 -3.03
C LEU A 121 -3.22 -16.30 -1.66
N SER A 122 -3.97 -17.38 -1.41
CA SER A 122 -3.87 -18.20 -0.20
C SER A 122 -2.48 -18.84 -0.06
N LEU A 123 -1.94 -19.38 -1.14
CA LEU A 123 -0.60 -19.97 -1.16
C LEU A 123 0.47 -18.88 -1.00
N ALA A 124 0.30 -17.74 -1.69
CA ALA A 124 1.19 -16.60 -1.54
C ALA A 124 1.25 -16.09 -0.09
N ALA A 125 0.09 -15.97 0.58
CA ALA A 125 0.02 -15.56 1.97
C ALA A 125 0.80 -16.53 2.86
N ASN A 126 0.57 -17.83 2.70
CA ASN A 126 1.28 -18.84 3.49
C ASN A 126 2.81 -18.81 3.30
N ILE A 127 3.30 -18.48 2.10
CA ILE A 127 4.74 -18.46 1.79
C ILE A 127 5.39 -17.14 2.22
N TYR A 128 4.73 -16.01 1.95
CA TYR A 128 5.36 -14.68 2.02
C TYR A 128 4.89 -13.80 3.17
N SER A 129 3.72 -14.05 3.77
CA SER A 129 3.17 -13.20 4.84
C SER A 129 3.48 -13.69 6.26
N GLN A 130 4.40 -14.64 6.45
CA GLN A 130 4.74 -15.19 7.78
C GLN A 130 5.59 -14.26 8.67
N ALA A 131 5.59 -12.95 8.43
CA ALA A 131 6.33 -11.99 9.24
C ALA A 131 5.39 -10.91 9.82
N VAL A 132 5.15 -11.08 11.14
CA VAL A 132 4.83 -10.09 12.18
C VAL A 132 3.52 -9.28 12.01
N PRO A 133 2.60 -9.28 13.00
CA PRO A 133 1.47 -8.36 13.00
C PRO A 133 1.98 -6.92 12.98
N VAL A 134 1.64 -6.17 11.93
CA VAL A 134 1.84 -4.73 11.88
C VAL A 134 0.98 -4.12 12.98
N GLN A 135 1.58 -3.77 14.11
CA GLN A 135 0.97 -2.85 15.06
C GLN A 135 0.85 -1.50 14.34
N LEU A 136 -0.32 -1.24 13.77
CA LEU A 136 -0.71 0.10 13.36
C LEU A 136 -0.74 0.95 14.64
N GLN A 137 0.35 1.66 14.93
CA GLN A 137 0.33 2.73 15.91
C GLN A 137 -0.57 3.84 15.37
N LEU A 138 -1.84 3.79 15.76
CA LEU A 138 -2.72 4.93 15.72
C LEU A 138 -2.25 5.88 16.83
N GLU A 139 -1.42 6.85 16.48
CA GLU A 139 -1.16 8.02 17.33
C GLU A 139 -2.51 8.69 17.64
N PRO A 140 -2.94 8.78 18.91
CA PRO A 140 -4.15 9.50 19.24
C PRO A 140 -3.85 11.00 19.16
N TYR A 141 -4.31 11.63 18.07
CA TYR A 141 -4.37 13.09 17.96
C TYR A 141 -5.50 13.58 18.89
N VAL A 142 -5.21 13.67 20.19
CA VAL A 142 -6.11 14.31 21.16
C VAL A 142 -5.80 15.79 21.18
N SER A 143 -6.76 16.56 20.70
CA SER A 143 -6.79 18.02 20.67
C SER A 143 -6.64 18.61 22.08
N ASN A 144 -5.48 19.19 22.39
CA ASN A 144 -5.34 20.13 23.50
C ASN A 144 -5.78 21.52 23.04
N ALA A 145 -7.09 21.75 23.02
CA ALA A 145 -7.68 23.08 22.95
C ALA A 145 -8.79 23.19 24.00
N SER A 146 -8.40 23.28 25.27
CA SER A 146 -9.22 23.89 26.32
C SER A 146 -8.34 24.33 27.51
N GLU A 147 -7.39 25.24 27.24
CA GLU A 147 -6.98 26.18 28.27
C GLU A 147 -7.95 27.35 28.29
N ARG A 148 -8.22 27.83 29.52
CA ARG A 148 -9.00 29.02 29.92
C ARG A 148 -10.48 28.76 30.14
N TYR A 149 -10.85 28.49 31.40
CA TYR A 149 -11.48 29.49 32.27
C TYR A 149 -11.48 29.04 33.74
N GLY A 150 -10.97 29.90 34.62
CA GLY A 150 -11.63 30.17 35.92
C GLY A 150 -11.23 29.30 37.11
N THR A 151 -10.05 29.54 37.66
CA THR A 151 -9.74 29.32 39.08
C THR A 151 -10.64 30.21 39.94
N LEU A 152 -11.41 29.64 40.88
CA LEU A 152 -11.86 30.33 42.09
C LEU A 152 -11.80 29.38 43.28
N LEU A 153 -10.95 29.75 44.23
CA LEU A 153 -10.83 29.22 45.59
C LEU A 153 -12.11 29.46 46.40
N SER A 154 -12.48 28.53 47.29
CA SER A 154 -12.41 28.75 48.76
C SER A 154 -13.18 27.69 49.56
N SER A 155 -12.42 27.07 50.47
CA SER A 155 -12.74 26.47 51.79
C SER A 155 -14.20 26.22 52.25
N ARG A 156 -14.48 24.99 52.75
CA ARG A 156 -14.74 24.67 54.18
C ARG A 156 -15.12 23.20 54.42
N VAL A 157 -14.33 22.55 55.27
CA VAL A 157 -14.61 21.54 56.33
C VAL A 157 -16.00 20.89 56.42
N ALA A 158 -16.06 19.54 56.41
CA ALA A 158 -16.74 18.62 57.36
C ALA A 158 -16.81 17.19 56.76
N ARG A 159 -16.06 16.20 57.27
CA ARG A 159 -16.44 15.14 58.24
C ARG A 159 -17.60 14.18 57.84
N GLY A 160 -17.30 12.87 57.86
CA GLY A 160 -18.23 11.72 57.94
C GLY A 160 -18.03 10.74 56.76
N VAL A 161 -17.24 9.66 56.84
CA VAL A 161 -17.47 8.35 57.51
C VAL A 161 -18.88 7.81 57.28
N PHE A 162 -19.04 6.81 56.42
CA PHE A 162 -19.35 5.41 56.81
C PHE A 162 -19.38 4.49 55.57
N PHE A 163 -18.67 3.37 55.69
CA PHE A 163 -18.91 2.16 54.90
C PHE A 163 -20.23 1.53 55.36
N LEU A 164 -21.02 1.04 54.42
CA LEU A 164 -21.41 -0.37 54.26
C LEU A 164 -22.08 -0.55 52.89
#